data_AF-V4B144-F1
#
_entry.id   AF-V4B144-F1
#
_cell.length_a   1.000
_cell.length_b   1.000
_cell.length_c   1.000
_cell.angle_alpha   90.00
_cell.angle_beta   90.00
_cell.angle_gamma   90.00
#
_symmetry.space_group_name_H-M   'P 1'
#
loop_
_entity.id
_entity.type
_entity.pdbx_description
1 polymer ?
#
loop_
_entity_poly.entity_id
_entity_poly.type
_entity_poly.pdbx_seq_one_letter_code
_entity_poly.pdbx_strand_id
1 'polypeptide(L)' 'EFVWITGGTTVDESFWKSDEPNDNGGSENCIEVQSSGKFNDKRCSEMYAFICQI' A
#
# COMPACT_ATOMS: atom_id res chain seq x y z
N GLU A 1 7.67 -4.85 6.31
CA GLU A 1 7.90 -5.29 4.92
C GLU A 1 6.55 -5.62 4.31
N PHE A 2 6.21 -5.02 3.16
CA PHE A 2 4.93 -5.24 2.49
C PHE A 2 5.04 -6.38 1.48
N VAL A 3 4.04 -7.26 1.47
CA VAL A 3 3.97 -8.42 0.59
C VAL A 3 2.62 -8.49 -0.11
N TRP A 4 2.61 -8.94 -1.37
CA TRP A 4 1.38 -9.17 -2.12
C TRP A 4 0.63 -10.39 -1.59
N ILE A 5 -0.68 -10.25 -1.40
CA ILE A 5 -1.56 -11.33 -0.91
C ILE A 5 -1.61 -12.55 -1.84
N THR A 6 -1.25 -12.39 -3.11
CA THR A 6 -1.34 -13.42 -4.16
C THR A 6 -0.18 -14.42 -4.16
N GLY A 7 0.92 -14.13 -3.46
CA GLY A 7 2.09 -15.02 -3.48
C GLY A 7 3.21 -14.67 -2.51
N GLY A 8 3.02 -13.69 -1.62
CA GLY A 8 4.04 -13.30 -0.65
C GLY A 8 5.27 -12.63 -1.26
N THR A 9 5.22 -12.25 -2.53
CA THR A 9 6.30 -11.48 -3.17
C THR A 9 6.35 -10.08 -2.56
N THR A 10 7.55 -9.59 -2.33
CA THR A 10 7.78 -8.25 -1.77
C THR A 10 7.31 -7.18 -2.76
N VAL A 11 6.74 -6.10 -2.21
CA VAL A 11 6.40 -4.91 -3.00
C VAL A 11 7.71 -4.24 -3.48
N ASP A 12 7.75 -3.79 -4.73
CA ASP A 12 8.88 -3.02 -5.25
C ASP A 12 8.85 -1.60 -4.66
N GLU A 13 9.95 -1.20 -4.02
CA GLU A 13 10.09 0.08 -3.34
C GLU A 13 9.91 1.29 -4.27
N SER A 14 10.13 1.12 -5.58
CA SER A 14 9.96 2.19 -6.57
C SER A 14 8.50 2.64 -6.75
N PHE A 15 7.52 1.86 -6.27
CA PHE A 15 6.11 2.25 -6.31
C PHE A 15 5.72 3.24 -5.22
N TRP A 16 6.48 3.32 -4.13
CA TRP A 16 6.16 4.24 -3.03
C TRP A 16 6.27 5.71 -3.47
N LYS A 17 5.38 6.51 -2.91
CA LYS A 17 5.55 7.95 -2.89
C LYS A 17 6.75 8.29 -2.00
N SER A 18 7.40 9.42 -2.27
CA SER A 18 8.42 9.95 -1.36
C SER A 18 7.89 10.00 0.07
N ASP A 19 8.73 9.57 1.01
CA ASP A 19 8.47 9.47 2.44
C ASP A 19 7.46 8.37 2.86
N GLU A 20 7.07 7.46 1.96
CA GLU A 20 6.27 6.27 2.28
C GLU A 20 7.10 4.97 2.18
N PRO A 21 6.74 3.91 2.94
CA PRO A 21 5.68 3.87 3.94
C PRO A 21 6.08 4.57 5.26
N ASN A 22 5.15 5.29 5.88
CA ASN A 22 5.42 6.13 7.06
C ASN A 22 4.78 5.65 8.37
N ASP A 23 3.91 4.64 8.32
CA ASP A 23 3.16 4.09 9.45
C ASP A 23 2.53 5.15 10.37
N ASN A 24 1.85 6.14 9.79
CA ASN A 24 1.27 7.25 10.53
C ASN A 24 0.22 6.78 11.54
N GLY A 25 0.61 6.82 12.82
CA GLY A 25 -0.21 6.34 13.92
C GLY A 25 -0.12 4.83 14.17
N GLY A 26 0.92 4.15 13.69
CA GLY A 26 1.33 2.81 14.11
C GLY A 26 0.40 1.67 13.67
N SER A 27 -0.37 1.87 12.63
CA SER A 27 -1.44 0.93 12.21
C SER A 27 -1.70 0.90 10.69
N GLU A 28 -0.78 1.42 9.87
CA GLU A 28 -0.97 1.52 8.42
C GLU A 28 -0.39 0.29 7.70
N ASN A 29 -1.15 -0.82 7.73
CA ASN A 29 -0.67 -2.12 7.25
C ASN A 29 -1.26 -2.54 5.89
N CYS A 30 -2.00 -1.66 5.23
CA CYS A 30 -2.56 -1.86 3.89
C CYS A 30 -2.02 -0.79 2.93
N ILE A 31 -2.12 -1.02 1.62
CA ILE A 31 -1.64 -0.08 0.61
C ILE A 31 -2.83 0.55 -0.09
N GLU A 32 -2.84 1.88 -0.21
CA GLU A 32 -3.65 2.60 -1.20
C GLU A 32 -2.79 3.00 -2.41
N VAL A 33 -3.44 3.16 -3.57
CA VAL A 33 -2.82 3.78 -4.75
C VAL A 33 -3.38 5.18 -4.90
N GLN A 34 -2.52 6.19 -4.80
CA GLN A 34 -2.92 7.58 -4.96
C GLN A 34 -3.16 7.92 -6.44
N SER A 35 -3.79 9.06 -6.71
CA SER A 35 -4.04 9.54 -8.09
C SER A 35 -2.76 9.74 -8.92
N SER A 36 -1.60 9.88 -8.26
CA SER A 36 -0.27 9.91 -8.89
C SER A 36 0.22 8.53 -9.38
N GLY A 37 -0.49 7.45 -9.05
CA GLY A 37 -0.08 6.06 -9.26
C GLY A 37 0.92 5.55 -8.22
N LYS A 38 1.28 6.38 -7.22
CA LYS A 38 2.21 6.01 -6.15
C LYS A 38 1.50 5.41 -4.94
N PHE A 39 2.21 4.55 -4.23
CA PHE A 39 1.72 3.87 -3.05
C PHE A 39 1.88 4.74 -1.80
N ASN A 40 0.96 4.53 -0.86
CA ASN A 40 0.95 5.08 0.49
C ASN A 40 0.38 4.00 1.40
N ASP A 41 1.02 3.77 2.55
CA ASP A 41 0.49 2.86 3.53
C ASP A 41 -0.67 3.52 4.28
N LYS A 42 -1.72 2.74 4.51
CA LYS A 42 -2.96 3.19 5.15
C LYS A 42 -3.52 2.14 6.06
N ARG A 43 -4.38 2.58 6.98
CA ARG A 43 -5.12 1.70 7.87
C ARG A 43 -6.05 0.81 7.06
N CYS A 44 -5.93 -0.50 7.25
CA CYS A 44 -6.78 -1.49 6.58
C CYS A 44 -8.28 -1.35 6.89
N SER A 45 -8.64 -0.67 7.98
CA SER A 45 -10.03 -0.45 8.39
C SER A 45 -10.74 0.67 7.60
N GLU A 46 -9.99 1.47 6.85
CA GLU A 46 -10.55 2.56 6.05
C GLU A 46 -11.13 2.03 4.74
N MET A 47 -12.22 2.64 4.26
CA MET A 47 -12.93 2.20 3.07
C MET A 47 -12.42 2.89 1.82
N TYR A 48 -11.99 2.10 0.84
CA TYR A 48 -11.45 2.57 -0.44
C TYR A 48 -12.05 1.79 -1.62
N ALA A 49 -11.93 2.35 -2.82
CA ALA A 49 -12.08 1.57 -4.04
C ALA A 49 -10.91 0.59 -4.19
N PHE A 50 -11.12 -0.53 -4.88
CA PHE A 50 -10.11 -1.57 -5.07
C PHE A 50 -9.91 -1.90 -6.55
N ILE A 51 -8.72 -2.41 -6.86
CA ILE A 51 -8.33 -2.88 -8.19
C ILE A 51 -8.23 -4.40 -8.12
N CYS A 52 -8.84 -5.11 -9.06
CA CYS A 52 -8.74 -6.56 -9.18
C CYS A 52 -7.72 -6.94 -10.27
N GLN A 53 -6.98 -8.00 -10.02
CA GLN A 53 -6.20 -8.72 -11.02
C GLN A 53 -6.89 -10.08 -11.27
N ILE A 54 -6.95 -10.51 -12.54
CA ILE A 54 -7.45 -11.83 -12.95
C ILE A 54 -6.31 -12.84 -12.91
#